data_AF-A0A078L0B7-F1
#
_entry.id   AF-A0A078L0B7-F1
#
_cell.length_a   1.000
_cell.length_b   1.000
_cell.length_c   1.000
_cell.angle_alpha   90.00
_cell.angle_beta   90.00
_cell.angle_gamma   90.00
#
_symmetry.space_group_name_H-M   'P 1'
#
loop_
_entity.id
_entity.type
_entity.pdbx_description
1 polymer ?
#
loop_
_entity_poly.entity_id
_entity_poly.type
_entity_poly.pdbx_seq_one_letter_code
_entity_poly.pdbx_strand_id
1 'polypeptide(L)'
;MSDVNTISLMNQMRLMSSKAAGSSVEFAGVQESFGEVFQNALNETNQLQQSADALKARFEVGDSNVGIGEVMIQTQKADIAFQATLSVRNKLIAAYEDIMNMSI
;
A
#
# COMPACT_ATOMS: atom_id res chain seq x y z
N MET A 1 -16.03 16.14 -44.10
CA MET A 1 -14.94 15.79 -43.16
C MET A 1 -14.73 16.95 -42.20
N SER A 2 -15.66 17.19 -41.26
CA SER A 2 -15.54 18.28 -40.26
C SER A 2 -16.31 18.01 -38.95
N ASP A 3 -16.60 16.76 -38.59
CA ASP A 3 -17.43 16.43 -37.41
C ASP A 3 -16.62 15.93 -36.20
N VAL A 4 -15.29 16.02 -36.25
CA VAL A 4 -14.41 15.48 -35.21
C VAL A 4 -13.52 16.58 -34.65
N ASN A 5 -14.11 17.54 -33.92
CA ASN A 5 -13.36 18.34 -32.95
C ASN A 5 -14.21 19.17 -31.98
N THR A 6 -15.54 19.22 -32.14
CA THR A 6 -16.42 19.98 -31.24
C THR A 6 -16.51 19.34 -29.86
N ILE A 7 -16.59 18.01 -29.79
CA ILE A 7 -16.60 17.23 -28.53
C ILE A 7 -15.25 17.33 -27.80
N SER A 8 -14.14 17.34 -28.56
CA SER A 8 -12.78 17.49 -28.02
C SER A 8 -12.56 18.88 -27.41
N LEU A 9 -12.98 19.93 -28.12
CA LEU A 9 -12.88 21.32 -27.66
C LEU A 9 -13.77 21.59 -26.44
N MET A 10 -14.94 20.97 -26.36
CA MET A 10 -15.85 21.12 -25.22
C MET A 10 -15.32 20.42 -23.97
N ASN A 11 -14.67 19.26 -24.12
CA ASN A 11 -13.97 18.60 -23.02
C ASN A 11 -12.74 19.40 -22.56
N GLN A 12 -12.01 20.01 -23.50
CA GLN A 12 -10.86 20.87 -23.19
C GLN A 12 -11.27 22.15 -22.46
N MET A 13 -12.39 22.76 -22.84
CA MET A 13 -12.99 23.90 -22.14
C MET A 13 -13.44 23.53 -20.72
N ARG A 14 -14.00 22.33 -20.52
CA ARG A 14 -14.45 21.85 -19.21
C ARG A 14 -13.30 21.54 -18.25
N LEU A 15 -12.16 21.07 -18.77
CA LEU A 15 -10.94 20.87 -17.99
C LEU A 15 -10.22 22.17 -17.63
N MET A 16 -10.32 23.19 -18.49
CA MET A 16 -9.79 24.53 -18.17
C MET A 16 -10.68 25.27 -17.17
N SER A 17 -12.01 25.11 -17.23
CA SER A 17 -12.92 25.74 -16.27
C SER A 17 -12.80 25.14 -14.87
N SER A 18 -12.54 23.83 -14.74
CA SER A 18 -12.30 23.20 -13.43
C SER A 18 -10.98 23.64 -12.80
N LYS A 19 -9.93 23.87 -13.59
CA LYS A 19 -8.67 24.48 -13.11
C LYS A 19 -8.81 25.96 -12.74
N ALA A 20 -9.66 26.71 -13.44
CA ALA A 20 -9.89 28.14 -13.17
C ALA A 20 -10.85 28.41 -12.01
N ALA A 21 -11.76 27.47 -11.70
CA ALA A 21 -12.72 27.59 -10.60
C ALA A 21 -12.10 27.45 -9.20
N GLY A 22 -10.77 27.26 -9.08
CA GLY A 22 -10.09 27.15 -7.79
C GLY A 22 -10.61 25.99 -6.93
N SER A 23 -11.37 25.06 -7.52
CA SER A 23 -11.71 23.80 -6.87
C SER A 23 -10.43 23.01 -6.76
N SER A 24 -9.75 23.20 -5.63
CA SER A 24 -8.95 22.13 -5.03
C SER A 24 -9.77 20.87 -5.19
N VAL A 25 -9.22 19.89 -5.88
CA VAL A 25 -9.75 18.53 -5.84
C VAL A 25 -9.84 18.21 -4.35
N GLU A 26 -11.04 18.29 -3.79
CA GLU A 26 -11.32 17.72 -2.48
C GLU A 26 -11.09 16.24 -2.69
N PHE A 27 -9.91 15.78 -2.29
CA PHE A 27 -9.72 14.40 -1.94
C PHE A 27 -10.75 14.15 -0.85
N ALA A 28 -11.90 13.59 -1.24
CA ALA A 28 -12.86 13.01 -0.32
C ALA A 28 -12.02 12.20 0.66
N GLY A 29 -11.98 12.67 1.91
CA GLY A 29 -10.97 12.30 2.87
C GLY A 29 -10.86 10.79 2.92
N VAL A 30 -9.64 10.29 2.79
CA VAL A 30 -9.33 8.91 3.13
C VAL A 30 -9.91 8.69 4.53
N GLN A 31 -10.97 7.89 4.61
CA GLN A 31 -11.74 7.71 5.84
C GLN A 31 -10.93 6.94 6.90
N GLU A 32 -9.83 6.30 6.49
CA GLU A 32 -8.84 5.69 7.36
C GLU A 32 -7.57 6.55 7.40
N SER A 33 -7.06 6.79 8.60
CA SER A 33 -5.77 7.46 8.72
C SER A 33 -4.67 6.57 8.14
N PHE A 34 -3.69 7.16 7.45
CA PHE A 34 -2.54 6.39 6.96
C PHE A 34 -1.85 5.58 8.09
N GLY A 35 -1.80 6.16 9.31
CA GLY A 35 -1.26 5.48 10.47
C GLY A 35 -2.03 4.21 10.85
N GLU A 36 -3.35 4.23 10.72
CA GLU A 36 -4.22 3.06 10.93
C GLU A 36 -3.99 1.99 9.87
N VAL A 37 -3.89 2.37 8.59
CA VAL A 37 -3.55 1.43 7.50
C VAL A 37 -2.16 0.81 7.73
N PHE A 38 -1.18 1.60 8.14
CA PHE A 38 0.17 1.12 8.44
C PHE A 38 0.20 0.21 9.68
N GLN A 39 -0.55 0.56 10.73
CA GLN A 39 -0.70 -0.27 11.91
C GLN A 39 -1.35 -1.62 11.58
N ASN A 40 -2.37 -1.61 10.71
CA ASN A 40 -3.01 -2.82 10.23
C ASN A 40 -2.04 -3.69 9.41
N ALA A 41 -1.25 -3.09 8.52
CA ALA A 41 -0.22 -3.80 7.76
C ALA A 41 0.87 -4.42 8.66
N LEU A 42 1.26 -3.73 9.73
CA LEU A 42 2.18 -4.26 10.74
C LEU A 42 1.59 -5.47 11.48
N ASN A 43 0.32 -5.37 11.89
CA ASN A 43 -0.39 -6.47 12.54
C ASN A 43 -0.52 -7.67 11.60
N GLU A 44 -0.86 -7.46 10.33
CA GLU A 44 -0.95 -8.51 9.33
C GLU A 44 0.39 -9.19 9.08
N THR A 45 1.48 -8.42 8.94
CA THR A 45 2.84 -8.95 8.82
C THR A 45 3.19 -9.82 10.03
N ASN A 46 2.84 -9.36 11.24
CA ASN A 46 3.08 -10.12 12.48
C ASN A 46 2.28 -11.43 12.51
N GLN A 47 1.02 -11.41 12.08
CA GLN A 47 0.19 -12.62 11.97
C GLN A 47 0.75 -13.61 10.97
N LEU A 48 1.22 -13.15 9.81
CA LEU A 48 1.87 -14.01 8.82
C LEU A 48 3.13 -14.67 9.38
N GLN A 49 3.96 -13.92 10.09
CA GLN A 49 5.15 -14.46 10.76
C GLN A 49 4.78 -15.52 11.79
N GLN A 50 3.83 -15.23 12.69
CA GLN A 50 3.38 -16.21 13.70
C GLN A 50 2.80 -17.48 13.06
N SER A 51 2.03 -17.34 11.98
CA SER A 51 1.46 -18.47 11.24
C SER A 51 2.55 -19.33 10.61
N ALA A 52 3.55 -18.72 9.98
CA ALA A 52 4.70 -19.43 9.42
C ALA A 52 5.48 -20.18 10.51
N ASP A 53 5.75 -19.53 11.65
CA ASP A 53 6.45 -20.13 12.78
C ASP A 53 5.67 -21.30 13.39
N ALA A 54 4.34 -21.16 13.50
CA ALA A 54 3.47 -22.21 14.01
C ALA A 54 3.46 -23.44 13.09
N LEU A 55 3.36 -23.23 11.77
CA LEU A 55 3.40 -24.31 10.80
C LEU A 55 4.78 -24.98 10.78
N LYS A 56 5.86 -24.19 10.87
CA LYS A 56 7.22 -24.72 10.99
C LYS A 56 7.36 -25.61 12.22
N ALA A 57 6.90 -25.15 13.38
CA ALA A 57 6.95 -25.95 14.61
C ALA A 57 6.14 -27.24 14.49
N ARG A 58 4.94 -27.20 13.90
CA ARG A 58 4.11 -28.39 13.65
C ARG A 58 4.78 -29.37 12.70
N PHE A 59 5.45 -28.87 11.67
CA PHE A 59 6.22 -29.70 10.75
C PHE A 59 7.43 -30.34 11.45
N GLU A 60 8.16 -29.59 12.29
CA GLU A 60 9.33 -30.08 13.04
C GLU A 60 8.97 -31.21 14.01
N VAL A 61 7.78 -31.19 14.60
CA VAL A 61 7.28 -32.28 15.46
C VAL A 61 6.68 -33.46 14.69
N GLY A 62 6.67 -33.40 13.36
CA GLY A 62 6.22 -34.50 12.49
C GLY A 62 4.70 -34.58 12.30
N ASP A 63 3.97 -33.46 12.39
CA ASP A 63 2.53 -33.43 12.11
C ASP A 63 2.25 -33.78 10.64
N SER A 64 1.62 -34.93 10.41
CA SER A 64 1.26 -35.43 9.08
C SER A 64 0.32 -34.52 8.28
N ASN A 65 -0.35 -33.57 8.95
CA ASN A 65 -1.26 -32.62 8.32
C ASN A 65 -0.55 -31.38 7.78
N VAL A 66 0.73 -31.17 8.12
CA VAL A 66 1.50 -30.00 7.68
C VAL A 66 2.57 -30.45 6.69
N GLY A 67 2.41 -30.05 5.43
CA GLY A 67 3.41 -30.31 4.40
C GLY A 67 4.52 -29.25 4.39
N ILE A 68 5.75 -29.67 4.06
CA ILE A 68 6.87 -28.73 3.87
C ILE A 68 6.55 -27.63 2.84
N GLY A 69 5.78 -27.94 1.80
CA GLY A 69 5.35 -26.96 0.80
C GLY A 69 4.48 -25.85 1.39
N GLU A 70 3.61 -26.18 2.35
CA GLU A 70 2.78 -25.19 3.02
C GLU A 70 3.60 -24.29 3.94
N VAL A 71 4.53 -24.86 4.71
CA VAL A 71 5.49 -24.11 5.54
C VAL A 71 6.29 -23.12 4.69
N MET A 72 6.81 -23.57 3.55
CA MET A 72 7.60 -22.72 2.65
C MET A 72 6.76 -21.60 2.06
N ILE A 73 5.53 -21.88 1.60
CA ILE A 73 4.63 -20.85 1.07
C ILE A 73 4.31 -19.79 2.13
N GLN A 74 4.03 -20.22 3.36
CA GLN A 74 3.67 -19.28 4.44
C GLN A 74 4.87 -18.45 4.89
N THR A 75 6.06 -19.06 4.94
CA THR A 75 7.32 -18.34 5.17
C THR A 75 7.54 -17.28 4.09
N GLN A 76 7.36 -17.65 2.81
CA GLN A 76 7.55 -16.72 1.70
C GLN A 76 6.55 -15.54 1.74
N LYS A 77 5.30 -15.81 2.13
CA LYS A 77 4.29 -14.76 2.34
C LYS A 77 4.71 -13.79 3.44
N ALA A 78 5.16 -14.31 4.58
CA ALA A 78 5.65 -13.49 5.69
C ALA A 78 6.83 -12.61 5.26
N ASP A 79 7.81 -13.18 4.54
CA ASP A 79 8.98 -12.44 4.04
C ASP A 79 8.60 -11.30 3.10
N ILE A 80 7.71 -11.57 2.13
CA ILE A 80 7.28 -10.55 1.15
C ILE A 80 6.49 -9.44 1.87
N ALA A 81 5.57 -9.80 2.77
CA ALA A 81 4.81 -8.83 3.55
C ALA A 81 5.72 -7.96 4.43
N PHE A 82 6.73 -8.56 5.06
CA PHE A 82 7.71 -7.84 5.85
C PHE A 82 8.54 -6.86 5.01
N GLN A 83 9.02 -7.28 3.84
CA GLN A 83 9.76 -6.41 2.92
C GLN A 83 8.90 -5.24 2.43
N ALA A 84 7.62 -5.48 2.14
CA ALA A 84 6.67 -4.43 1.76
C ALA A 84 6.51 -3.41 2.89
N THR A 85 6.31 -3.88 4.13
CA THR A 85 6.15 -3.04 5.31
C THR A 85 7.40 -2.22 5.61
N LEU A 86 8.60 -2.82 5.49
CA LEU A 86 9.87 -2.10 5.58
C LEU A 86 10.01 -1.02 4.52
N SER A 87 9.59 -1.29 3.29
CA SER A 87 9.65 -0.33 2.19
C SER A 87 8.78 0.89 2.48
N VAL A 88 7.58 0.69 3.04
CA VAL A 88 6.70 1.77 3.49
C VAL A 88 7.35 2.55 4.63
N ARG A 89 7.85 1.86 5.66
CA ARG A 89 8.57 2.49 6.78
C ARG A 89 9.71 3.40 6.29
N ASN A 90 10.54 2.90 5.38
CA ASN A 90 11.66 3.66 4.85
C ASN A 90 11.20 4.90 4.09
N LYS A 91 10.12 4.79 3.29
CA LYS A 91 9.53 5.95 2.60
C LYS A 91 8.99 7.00 3.56
N LEU A 92 8.41 6.59 4.69
CA LEU A 92 7.92 7.54 5.71
C LEU A 92 9.07 8.26 6.40
N ILE A 93 10.14 7.55 6.73
CA ILE A 93 11.35 8.15 7.31
C ILE A 93 11.94 9.16 6.32
N ALA A 94 12.06 8.79 5.05
CA ALA A 94 12.54 9.70 4.01
C ALA A 94 11.65 10.94 3.86
N ALA A 95 10.32 10.79 3.85
CA ALA A 95 9.41 11.92 3.78
C ALA A 95 9.52 12.85 5.01
N TYR A 96 9.75 12.29 6.20
CA TYR A 96 10.02 13.08 7.41
C TYR A 96 11.35 13.82 7.32
N GLU A 97 12.41 13.15 6.87
CA GLU A 97 13.72 13.76 6.62
C GLU A 97 13.63 14.88 5.57
N ASP A 98 12.89 14.67 4.49
CA ASP A 98 12.65 15.67 3.43
C ASP A 98 11.96 16.92 3.99
N ILE A 99 10.93 16.76 4.82
CA ILE A 99 10.24 17.88 5.48
C ILE A 99 11.20 18.63 6.42
N MET A 100 12.06 17.93 7.16
CA MET A 100 13.06 18.59 8.01
C MET A 100 14.14 19.35 7.21
N ASN A 101 14.50 18.83 6.04
CA ASN A 101 15.51 19.41 5.17
C ASN A 101 14.96 20.49 4.23
N MET A 102 13.64 20.63 4.11
CA MET A 102 13.01 21.81 3.51
C MET A 102 13.22 22.99 4.46
N SER A 103 14.21 23.82 4.16
CA SER A 103 14.45 25.09 4.86
C SER A 103 13.15 25.89 4.99
N ILE A 104 12.90 26.39 6.21
CA ILE A 104 12.06 27.56 6.44
C ILE A 104 12.56 28.79 5.67
#